data_AF-A0A9D5QFB4-F1
#
_entry.id   AF-A0A9D5QFB4-F1
#
_cell.length_a   1.000
_cell.length_b   1.000
_cell.length_c   1.000
_cell.angle_alpha   90.00
_cell.angle_beta   90.00
_cell.angle_gamma   90.00
#
_symmetry.space_group_name_H-M   'P 1'
#
loop_
_entity.id
_entity.type
_entity.pdbx_description
1 polymer ?
#
loop_
_entity_poly.entity_id
_entity_poly.type
_entity_poly.pdbx_seq_one_letter_code
_entity_poly.pdbx_strand_id
1 'polypeptide(L)'
;MGRLITRFFAALPVLFVATLIVPSLIVMTGCDDSPTEVDTVTLTDTLIDTVQSIEYDTLIDSLTGDTIIDTQVTVDTFTVNDTLFEDGMKIIRDADIDSGESLTLSSDTVYLLDGFVFVENTGHIEIEKGTVIKAKPGGGLNASALIICRGATIKAKGSKDDPIIFTAQQDNLDEVNDLTQASRGLWGGLILLGKSRTNRQDGIEQIEGIQADDPRGEYGGGSSPDLDDSSGVLKYVSIRYG
;
A
#
# COMPACT_ATOMS: atom_id res chain seq x y z
N MET A 1 43.54 24.96 -30.60
CA MET A 1 44.08 23.58 -30.53
C MET A 1 43.51 22.98 -29.26
N GLY A 2 42.45 22.18 -29.39
CA GLY A 2 41.64 21.72 -28.25
C GLY A 2 42.43 20.79 -27.33
N ARG A 3 42.43 21.08 -26.03
CA ARG A 3 43.04 20.22 -25.00
C ARG A 3 42.08 19.09 -24.67
N LEU A 4 42.59 17.88 -24.85
CA LEU A 4 41.90 16.61 -24.60
C LEU A 4 41.77 16.41 -23.09
N ILE A 5 40.54 16.37 -22.57
CA ILE A 5 40.26 15.92 -21.19
C ILE A 5 40.45 14.40 -21.20
N THR A 6 41.45 13.90 -20.49
CA THR A 6 41.72 12.46 -20.40
C THR A 6 41.03 11.93 -19.14
N ARG A 7 39.88 11.27 -19.30
CA ARG A 7 39.20 10.57 -18.20
C ARG A 7 39.91 9.25 -17.92
N PHE A 8 40.25 8.98 -16.67
CA PHE A 8 40.76 7.67 -16.24
C PHE A 8 39.68 6.98 -15.41
N PHE A 9 39.15 5.86 -15.92
CA PHE A 9 38.28 4.97 -15.14
C PHE A 9 39.17 3.89 -14.49
N ALA A 10 39.23 3.86 -13.16
CA ALA A 10 39.84 2.76 -12.42
C ALA A 10 38.72 1.92 -11.79
N ALA A 11 38.43 0.74 -12.35
CA ALA A 11 37.49 -0.20 -11.75
C ALA A 11 38.18 -0.95 -10.59
N LEU A 12 37.68 -0.79 -9.36
CA LEU A 12 38.06 -1.61 -8.20
C LEU A 12 36.91 -2.57 -7.84
N PRO A 13 37.20 -3.73 -7.20
CA PRO A 13 36.22 -4.79 -6.99
C PRO A 13 35.13 -4.36 -6.00
N VAL A 14 33.88 -4.71 -6.34
CA VAL A 14 32.67 -4.45 -5.54
C VAL A 14 32.80 -5.15 -4.19
N LEU A 15 32.88 -4.37 -3.11
CA LEU A 15 32.85 -4.87 -1.74
C LEU A 15 31.38 -5.02 -1.30
N PHE A 16 30.86 -6.24 -1.28
CA PHE A 16 29.56 -6.54 -0.69
C PHE A 16 29.64 -6.39 0.83
N VAL A 17 29.07 -5.31 1.37
CA VAL A 17 28.86 -5.15 2.81
C VAL A 17 27.40 -5.49 3.10
N ALA A 18 27.13 -6.73 3.54
CA ALA A 18 25.82 -7.07 4.08
C ALA A 18 25.75 -6.56 5.52
N THR A 19 24.92 -5.54 5.77
CA THR A 19 24.63 -5.06 7.14
C THR A 19 23.15 -5.19 7.42
N LEU A 20 22.83 -5.88 8.52
CA LEU A 20 21.49 -6.05 9.08
C LEU A 20 21.02 -4.69 9.65
N ILE A 21 19.88 -4.17 9.20
CA ILE A 21 19.33 -2.90 9.66
C ILE A 21 18.37 -3.13 10.83
N VAL A 22 18.67 -2.51 11.97
CA VAL A 22 17.67 -2.02 12.92
C VAL A 22 17.45 -0.53 12.65
N PRO A 23 16.21 -0.01 12.75
CA PRO A 23 15.91 1.35 12.32
C PRO A 23 16.42 2.32 13.38
N SER A 24 17.52 3.02 13.12
CA SER A 24 17.90 4.22 13.86
C SER A 24 18.91 5.02 13.05
N LEU A 25 18.42 6.14 12.51
CA LEU A 25 19.09 7.44 12.41
C LEU A 25 20.62 7.39 12.26
N ILE A 26 21.11 7.57 11.03
CA ILE A 26 22.50 7.93 10.77
C ILE A 26 22.59 9.45 10.56
N VAL A 27 23.25 10.14 11.48
CA VAL A 27 23.54 11.58 11.44
C VAL A 27 25.05 11.76 11.32
N MET A 28 25.49 12.49 10.29
CA MET A 28 26.82 13.11 10.26
C MET A 28 26.63 14.53 9.70
N THR A 29 27.21 15.53 10.36
CA THR A 29 27.15 16.95 9.96
C THR A 29 28.50 17.38 9.41
N GLY A 30 28.50 18.14 8.32
CA GLY A 30 29.68 18.85 7.82
C GLY A 30 29.33 20.30 7.47
N CYS A 31 30.18 21.22 7.92
CA CYS A 31 30.33 22.57 7.37
C CYS A 31 31.74 23.03 7.71
N ASP A 32 32.73 22.85 6.82
CA ASP A 32 33.98 23.65 6.84
C ASP A 32 34.87 23.43 5.60
N ASP A 33 35.50 24.49 5.10
CA ASP A 33 36.33 24.57 3.88
C ASP A 33 37.77 24.08 4.14
N SER A 34 37.96 22.80 4.48
CA SER A 34 39.29 22.20 4.63
C SER A 34 39.57 21.12 3.57
N PRO A 35 40.78 21.05 2.97
CA PRO A 35 41.08 20.17 1.82
C PRO A 35 41.28 18.70 2.20
N THR A 36 40.82 18.27 3.38
CA THR A 36 41.02 16.92 3.92
C THR A 36 39.72 16.23 4.36
N GLU A 37 38.55 16.73 3.97
CA GLU A 37 37.27 16.18 4.45
C GLU A 37 36.32 15.76 3.31
N VAL A 38 35.53 14.71 3.57
CA VAL A 38 34.58 14.09 2.62
C VAL A 38 33.23 14.79 2.74
N ASP A 39 32.73 15.33 1.64
CA ASP A 39 31.44 16.02 1.53
C ASP A 39 30.27 15.02 1.69
N THR A 40 29.21 15.38 2.43
CA THR A 40 28.11 14.45 2.77
C THR A 40 26.81 14.79 2.06
N VAL A 41 26.25 13.80 1.37
CA VAL A 41 24.97 13.86 0.66
C VAL A 41 23.82 13.51 1.61
N THR A 42 22.80 14.37 1.69
CA THR A 42 21.61 14.15 2.52
C THR A 42 20.53 13.43 1.70
N LEU A 43 20.08 12.27 2.16
CA LEU A 43 18.91 11.59 1.60
C LEU A 43 17.81 11.61 2.67
N THR A 44 16.73 12.35 2.42
CA THR A 44 15.63 12.53 3.40
C THR A 44 14.49 11.55 3.21
N ASP A 45 14.68 10.50 2.42
CA ASP A 45 13.62 9.56 2.08
C ASP A 45 13.70 8.31 2.96
N THR A 46 12.60 8.02 3.65
CA THR A 46 12.40 6.85 4.51
C THR A 46 12.35 5.52 3.73
N LEU A 47 12.47 5.56 2.41
CA LEU A 47 12.28 4.42 1.50
C LEU A 47 13.57 3.84 0.88
N ILE A 48 14.75 4.28 1.33
CA ILE A 48 16.03 3.85 0.74
C ILE A 48 16.67 2.76 1.60
N ASP A 49 16.60 1.51 1.13
CA ASP A 49 17.09 0.35 1.90
C ASP A 49 18.51 -0.09 1.51
N THR A 50 19.07 0.32 0.36
CA THR A 50 20.47 -0.04 0.00
C THR A 50 21.11 0.92 -1.01
N VAL A 51 22.37 1.32 -0.77
CA VAL A 51 23.23 2.03 -1.74
C VAL A 51 23.89 1.00 -2.66
N GLN A 52 23.62 1.07 -3.97
CA GLN A 52 24.07 0.07 -4.95
C GLN A 52 25.55 0.23 -5.33
N SER A 53 25.99 1.47 -5.58
CA SER A 53 27.40 1.80 -5.79
C SER A 53 27.68 3.26 -5.43
N ILE A 54 28.92 3.50 -5.02
CA ILE A 54 29.47 4.85 -4.86
C ILE A 54 30.65 4.93 -5.83
N GLU A 55 30.55 5.82 -6.81
CA GLU A 55 31.65 6.14 -7.71
C GLU A 55 32.22 7.52 -7.35
N TYR A 56 33.55 7.64 -7.42
CA TYR A 56 34.26 8.89 -7.21
C TYR A 56 34.99 9.28 -8.50
N ASP A 57 34.78 10.50 -8.99
CA ASP A 57 35.58 11.10 -10.05
C ASP A 57 36.51 12.14 -9.43
N THR A 58 37.76 12.18 -9.88
CA THR A 58 38.73 13.19 -9.41
C THR A 58 38.96 14.18 -10.53
N LEU A 59 38.54 15.41 -10.31
CA LEU A 59 38.78 16.54 -11.20
C LEU A 59 39.95 17.37 -10.65
N ILE A 60 40.72 18.00 -11.54
CA ILE A 60 41.77 18.96 -11.13
C ILE A 60 41.27 20.35 -11.48
N ASP A 61 41.19 21.24 -10.49
CA ASP A 61 40.89 22.63 -10.71
C ASP A 61 42.02 23.28 -11.50
N SER A 62 41.70 23.70 -12.72
CA SER A 62 42.66 24.28 -13.65
C SER A 62 43.24 25.64 -13.23
N LEU A 63 42.64 26.31 -12.24
CA LEU A 63 43.09 27.61 -11.73
C LEU A 63 43.94 27.50 -10.48
N THR A 64 43.58 26.61 -9.55
CA THR A 64 44.26 26.46 -8.25
C THR A 64 45.21 25.26 -8.21
N GLY A 65 45.02 24.28 -9.09
CA GLY A 65 45.77 23.01 -9.09
C GLY A 65 45.28 22.00 -8.06
N ASP A 66 44.21 22.32 -7.33
CA ASP A 66 43.65 21.45 -6.30
C ASP A 66 42.87 20.28 -6.89
N THR A 67 42.86 19.17 -6.16
CA THR A 67 42.09 17.97 -6.52
C THR A 67 40.68 18.10 -5.93
N ILE A 68 39.67 18.08 -6.79
CA ILE A 68 38.26 18.05 -6.42
C ILE A 68 37.79 16.59 -6.54
N ILE A 69 37.17 16.06 -5.50
CA ILE A 69 36.54 14.75 -5.52
C ILE A 69 35.05 14.96 -5.77
N ASP A 70 34.59 14.63 -6.97
CA ASP A 70 33.17 14.62 -7.34
C ASP A 70 32.58 13.25 -7.05
N THR A 71 31.60 13.18 -6.15
CA THR A 71 31.00 11.91 -5.72
C THR A 71 29.68 11.69 -6.43
N GLN A 72 29.60 10.66 -7.26
CA GLN A 72 28.38 10.27 -7.97
C GLN A 72 27.75 9.08 -7.25
N VAL A 73 26.59 9.29 -6.65
CA VAL A 73 25.82 8.23 -5.99
C VAL A 73 24.76 7.73 -6.96
N THR A 74 24.88 6.48 -7.40
CA THR A 74 23.82 5.81 -8.16
C THR A 74 22.95 5.03 -7.19
N VAL A 75 21.68 5.42 -7.11
CA VAL A 75 20.66 4.70 -6.36
C VAL A 75 19.87 3.82 -7.33
N ASP A 76 19.62 2.57 -6.96
CA ASP A 76 18.64 1.76 -7.70
C ASP A 76 17.27 2.44 -7.55
N THR A 77 16.53 2.54 -8.64
CA THR A 77 15.08 2.75 -8.54
C THR A 77 14.48 1.44 -8.05
N PHE A 78 14.50 1.27 -6.73
CA PHE A 78 13.87 0.14 -6.09
C PHE A 78 12.35 0.30 -6.22
N THR A 79 11.70 -0.64 -6.93
CA THR A 79 10.26 -0.81 -6.77
C THR A 79 10.09 -1.55 -5.45
N VAL A 80 9.93 -0.79 -4.36
CA VAL A 80 9.54 -1.41 -3.10
C VAL A 80 8.11 -1.91 -3.32
N ASN A 81 7.92 -3.22 -3.42
CA ASN A 81 6.63 -3.83 -3.07
C ASN A 81 6.50 -3.74 -1.54
N ASP A 82 6.66 -2.54 -0.98
CA ASP A 82 6.77 -2.36 0.45
C ASP A 82 5.43 -2.73 1.03
N THR A 83 5.48 -3.56 2.04
CA THR A 83 4.29 -3.69 2.87
C THR A 83 4.20 -2.38 3.64
N LEU A 84 3.40 -1.45 3.14
CA LEU A 84 3.25 -0.15 3.77
C LEU A 84 2.49 -0.32 5.07
N PHE A 85 2.99 0.29 6.14
CA PHE A 85 2.33 0.34 7.43
C PHE A 85 2.01 1.78 7.82
N GLU A 86 0.85 1.98 8.45
CA GLU A 86 0.49 3.22 9.12
C GLU A 86 -0.04 2.89 10.50
N ASP A 87 0.56 3.49 11.54
CA ASP A 87 0.20 3.25 12.94
C ASP A 87 0.17 1.74 13.30
N GLY A 88 1.16 1.00 12.80
CA GLY A 88 1.30 -0.45 12.99
C GLY A 88 0.31 -1.32 12.20
N MET A 89 -0.54 -0.73 11.37
CA MET A 89 -1.51 -1.45 10.53
C MET A 89 -0.98 -1.60 9.11
N LYS A 90 -1.12 -2.79 8.52
CA LYS A 90 -0.75 -3.06 7.13
C LYS A 90 -1.76 -2.40 6.19
N ILE A 91 -1.31 -1.48 5.36
CA ILE A 91 -2.14 -0.82 4.36
C ILE A 91 -2.53 -1.81 3.26
N ILE A 92 -3.79 -1.71 2.80
CA ILE A 92 -4.29 -2.35 1.59
C ILE A 92 -4.94 -1.27 0.72
N ARG A 93 -4.49 -1.18 -0.53
CA ARG A 93 -5.01 -0.32 -1.60
C ARG A 93 -5.49 -1.17 -2.77
N ASP A 94 -6.24 -0.55 -3.67
CA ASP A 94 -6.61 -1.16 -4.96
C ASP A 94 -5.38 -1.67 -5.72
N ALA A 95 -4.29 -0.88 -5.74
CA ALA A 95 -3.06 -1.24 -6.44
C ALA A 95 -2.32 -2.45 -5.84
N ASP A 96 -2.71 -2.93 -4.65
CA ASP A 96 -2.10 -4.10 -4.01
C ASP A 96 -2.76 -5.42 -4.43
N ILE A 97 -3.88 -5.37 -5.18
CA ILE A 97 -4.65 -6.54 -5.61
C ILE A 97 -4.85 -6.45 -7.12
N ASP A 98 -4.10 -7.26 -7.87
CA ASP A 98 -4.33 -7.39 -9.31
C ASP A 98 -5.68 -8.05 -9.60
N SER A 99 -6.23 -7.78 -10.79
CA SER A 99 -7.52 -8.33 -11.21
C SER A 99 -7.50 -9.86 -11.24
N GLY A 100 -8.44 -10.49 -10.53
CA GLY A 100 -8.54 -11.94 -10.42
C GLY A 100 -7.60 -12.57 -9.38
N GLU A 101 -6.73 -11.78 -8.75
CA GLU A 101 -5.86 -12.27 -7.68
C GLU A 101 -6.61 -12.48 -6.37
N SER A 102 -5.94 -13.20 -5.49
CA SER A 102 -6.52 -13.70 -4.26
C SER A 102 -5.74 -13.22 -3.06
N LEU A 103 -6.46 -12.77 -2.04
CA LEU A 103 -5.88 -12.17 -0.85
C LEU A 103 -6.26 -12.98 0.39
N THR A 104 -5.27 -13.31 1.22
CA THR A 104 -5.52 -13.91 2.54
C THR A 104 -5.11 -12.93 3.62
N LEU A 105 -6.04 -12.60 4.51
CA LEU A 105 -5.81 -11.73 5.67
C LEU A 105 -5.66 -12.59 6.92
N SER A 106 -4.50 -12.54 7.57
CA SER A 106 -4.17 -13.30 8.76
C SER A 106 -4.68 -12.64 10.04
N SER A 107 -4.81 -13.41 11.09
CA SER A 107 -5.31 -12.95 12.40
C SER A 107 -4.26 -12.24 13.25
N ASP A 108 -2.98 -12.34 12.90
CA ASP A 108 -1.84 -11.70 13.58
C ASP A 108 -1.57 -10.26 13.09
N THR A 109 -2.30 -9.81 12.07
CA THR A 109 -2.09 -8.52 11.41
C THR A 109 -3.38 -7.71 11.47
N VAL A 110 -3.26 -6.42 11.82
CA VAL A 110 -4.34 -5.45 11.63
C VAL A 110 -4.15 -4.80 10.26
N TYR A 111 -5.20 -4.80 9.46
CA TYR A 111 -5.16 -4.23 8.11
C TYR A 111 -5.85 -2.86 8.07
N LEU A 112 -5.39 -1.97 7.19
CA LEU A 112 -5.93 -0.64 6.99
C LEU A 112 -6.27 -0.43 5.51
N LEU A 113 -7.56 -0.39 5.19
CA LEU A 113 -8.05 -0.05 3.85
C LEU A 113 -7.80 1.44 3.58
N ASP A 114 -7.13 1.74 2.48
CA ASP A 114 -6.80 3.09 2.01
C ASP A 114 -7.44 3.32 0.65
N GLY A 115 -8.64 3.93 0.65
CA GLY A 115 -9.48 4.09 -0.53
C GLY A 115 -10.37 2.86 -0.82
N PHE A 116 -10.97 2.84 -2.02
CA PHE A 116 -11.73 1.69 -2.47
C PHE A 116 -10.80 0.53 -2.80
N VAL A 117 -10.98 -0.59 -2.11
CA VAL A 117 -10.23 -1.83 -2.32
C VAL A 117 -11.16 -2.81 -3.00
N PHE A 118 -10.87 -3.14 -4.26
CA PHE A 118 -11.69 -4.01 -5.06
C PHE A 118 -11.12 -5.43 -5.08
N VAL A 119 -11.97 -6.42 -4.82
CA VAL A 119 -11.70 -7.82 -5.16
C VAL A 119 -12.45 -8.09 -6.44
N GLU A 120 -11.71 -8.18 -7.54
CA GLU A 120 -12.30 -8.25 -8.88
C GLU A 120 -12.68 -9.66 -9.29
N ASN A 121 -13.43 -9.75 -10.40
CA ASN A 121 -13.95 -11.00 -10.95
C ASN A 121 -12.91 -12.13 -10.94
N THR A 122 -13.32 -13.33 -10.51
CA THR A 122 -12.48 -14.53 -10.25
C THR A 122 -11.54 -14.45 -9.05
N GLY A 123 -11.33 -13.26 -8.49
CA GLY A 123 -10.58 -13.07 -7.26
C GLY A 123 -11.34 -13.57 -6.03
N HIS A 124 -10.59 -13.92 -4.99
CA HIS A 124 -11.16 -14.32 -3.71
C HIS A 124 -10.39 -13.73 -2.54
N ILE A 125 -11.11 -13.23 -1.55
CA ILE A 125 -10.53 -12.81 -0.28
C ILE A 125 -10.92 -13.80 0.83
N GLU A 126 -9.91 -14.37 1.49
CA GLU A 126 -10.09 -15.18 2.70
C GLU A 126 -9.62 -14.38 3.90
N ILE A 127 -10.44 -14.32 4.94
CA ILE A 127 -10.15 -13.58 6.17
C ILE A 127 -10.20 -14.56 7.32
N GLU A 128 -9.07 -14.72 7.99
CA GLU A 128 -8.97 -15.57 9.16
C GLU A 128 -9.87 -15.05 10.30
N LYS A 129 -10.36 -15.96 11.13
CA LYS A 129 -11.13 -15.59 12.32
C LYS A 129 -10.27 -14.71 13.24
N GLY A 130 -10.86 -13.70 13.87
CA GLY A 130 -10.15 -12.77 14.75
C GLY A 130 -9.40 -11.63 14.05
N THR A 131 -9.31 -11.63 12.71
CA THR A 131 -8.69 -10.52 11.98
C THR A 131 -9.45 -9.21 12.18
N VAL A 132 -8.69 -8.12 12.34
CA VAL A 132 -9.19 -6.75 12.39
C VAL A 132 -8.83 -6.03 11.09
N ILE A 133 -9.85 -5.47 10.44
CA ILE A 133 -9.74 -4.64 9.25
C ILE A 133 -10.29 -3.26 9.62
N LYS A 134 -9.43 -2.26 9.55
CA LYS A 134 -9.78 -0.86 9.71
C LYS A 134 -9.83 -0.16 8.35
N ALA A 135 -10.51 0.97 8.27
CA ALA A 135 -10.60 1.76 7.06
C ALA A 135 -10.30 3.23 7.33
N LYS A 136 -9.48 3.86 6.47
CA LYS A 136 -9.14 5.28 6.58
C LYS A 136 -10.38 6.16 6.42
N PRO A 137 -10.44 7.30 7.13
CA PRO A 137 -11.53 8.24 7.00
C PRO A 137 -11.61 8.81 5.58
N GLY A 138 -12.81 9.15 5.15
CA GLY A 138 -13.06 9.72 3.84
C GLY A 138 -14.55 9.75 3.54
N GLY A 139 -14.94 10.42 2.45
CA GLY A 139 -16.33 10.54 2.06
C GLY A 139 -16.48 10.65 0.54
N GLY A 140 -17.64 10.21 0.04
CA GLY A 140 -17.88 10.12 -1.41
C GLY A 140 -16.79 9.29 -2.10
N LEU A 141 -16.23 9.81 -3.18
CA LEU A 141 -15.19 9.14 -3.97
C LEU A 141 -13.85 8.96 -3.24
N ASN A 142 -13.66 9.60 -2.08
CA ASN A 142 -12.45 9.48 -1.26
C ASN A 142 -12.67 8.56 -0.05
N ALA A 143 -13.81 7.87 0.05
CA ALA A 143 -14.06 6.94 1.14
C ALA A 143 -13.19 5.67 0.99
N SER A 144 -12.95 5.00 2.13
CA SER A 144 -12.30 3.69 2.12
C SER A 144 -13.35 2.59 2.29
N ALA A 145 -13.36 1.59 1.41
CA ALA A 145 -14.35 0.51 1.43
C ALA A 145 -13.72 -0.78 0.89
N LEU A 146 -14.22 -1.94 1.36
CA LEU A 146 -13.91 -3.23 0.73
C LEU A 146 -15.07 -3.62 -0.17
N ILE A 147 -14.81 -3.79 -1.46
CA ILE A 147 -15.82 -4.03 -2.48
C ILE A 147 -15.52 -5.38 -3.15
N ILE A 148 -16.43 -6.32 -2.96
CA ILE A 148 -16.39 -7.63 -3.61
C ILE A 148 -17.18 -7.51 -4.91
N CYS A 149 -16.46 -7.37 -6.03
CA CYS A 149 -17.04 -7.15 -7.34
C CYS A 149 -17.81 -8.38 -7.83
N ARG A 150 -18.62 -8.20 -8.87
CA ARG A 150 -19.30 -9.29 -9.57
C ARG A 150 -18.35 -10.43 -9.89
N GLY A 151 -18.65 -11.62 -9.37
CA GLY A 151 -17.89 -12.84 -9.63
C GLY A 151 -16.62 -12.99 -8.82
N ALA A 152 -16.37 -12.08 -7.88
CA ALA A 152 -15.43 -12.28 -6.80
C ALA A 152 -16.14 -12.89 -5.59
N THR A 153 -15.35 -13.42 -4.64
CA THR A 153 -15.90 -14.02 -3.42
C THR A 153 -15.16 -13.60 -2.16
N ILE A 154 -15.88 -13.57 -1.04
CA ILE A 154 -15.33 -13.38 0.31
C ILE A 154 -15.59 -14.58 1.20
N LYS A 155 -14.57 -15.04 1.91
CA LYS A 155 -14.68 -16.05 2.97
C LYS A 155 -14.23 -15.45 4.29
N ALA A 156 -15.18 -14.84 5.01
CA ALA A 156 -14.98 -14.30 6.36
C ALA A 156 -15.75 -15.16 7.36
N LYS A 157 -15.07 -16.17 7.92
CA LYS A 157 -15.66 -17.14 8.85
C LYS A 157 -15.04 -17.00 10.23
N GLY A 158 -15.44 -15.94 10.93
CA GLY A 158 -15.12 -15.74 12.35
C GLY A 158 -15.71 -16.83 13.25
N SER A 159 -15.46 -16.69 14.55
CA SER A 159 -16.07 -17.49 15.59
C SER A 159 -16.72 -16.60 16.65
N LYS A 160 -17.48 -17.19 17.58
CA LYS A 160 -18.05 -16.45 18.71
C LYS A 160 -16.94 -15.80 19.56
N ASP A 161 -15.84 -16.52 19.72
CA ASP A 161 -14.72 -16.11 20.57
C ASP A 161 -13.70 -15.26 19.79
N ASP A 162 -13.63 -15.45 18.47
CA ASP A 162 -12.73 -14.74 17.55
C ASP A 162 -13.53 -14.14 16.36
N PRO A 163 -14.35 -13.10 16.58
CA PRO A 163 -15.09 -12.45 15.49
C PRO A 163 -14.13 -11.73 14.54
N ILE A 164 -14.50 -11.62 13.27
CA ILE A 164 -13.81 -10.73 12.32
C ILE A 164 -14.40 -9.32 12.49
N ILE A 165 -13.56 -8.31 12.62
CA ILE A 165 -13.99 -6.93 12.87
C ILE A 165 -13.64 -6.05 11.67
N PHE A 166 -14.65 -5.41 11.09
CA PHE A 166 -14.50 -4.29 10.16
C PHE A 166 -14.91 -3.00 10.86
N THR A 167 -14.04 -1.99 10.87
CA THR A 167 -14.29 -0.74 11.61
C THR A 167 -13.54 0.47 11.04
N ALA A 168 -13.77 1.64 11.62
CA ALA A 168 -13.05 2.87 11.28
C ALA A 168 -11.62 2.87 11.85
N GLN A 169 -10.66 3.51 11.18
CA GLN A 169 -9.27 3.65 11.68
C GLN A 169 -9.19 4.14 13.13
N GLN A 170 -10.04 5.11 13.45
CA GLN A 170 -10.15 5.79 14.74
C GLN A 170 -10.82 4.95 15.86
N ASP A 171 -11.37 3.77 15.57
CA ASP A 171 -11.95 2.86 16.59
C ASP A 171 -10.84 2.18 17.41
N ASN A 172 -10.72 2.55 18.67
CA ASN A 172 -9.82 1.93 19.64
C ASN A 172 -10.50 0.72 20.29
N LEU A 173 -10.11 -0.48 19.86
CA LEU A 173 -10.73 -1.73 20.31
C LEU A 173 -10.49 -2.06 21.79
N ASP A 174 -9.51 -1.42 22.43
CA ASP A 174 -9.22 -1.59 23.86
C ASP A 174 -10.03 -0.64 24.75
N GLU A 175 -10.68 0.38 24.17
CA GLU A 175 -11.45 1.38 24.88
C GLU A 175 -12.95 1.23 24.62
N VAL A 176 -13.70 1.04 25.70
CA VAL A 176 -15.16 0.93 25.59
C VAL A 176 -15.76 2.34 25.48
N ASN A 177 -16.47 2.63 24.38
CA ASN A 177 -17.17 3.88 24.06
C ASN A 177 -16.27 5.06 23.61
N ASP A 178 -15.09 4.79 23.07
CA ASP A 178 -14.31 5.81 22.36
C ASP A 178 -15.11 6.41 21.18
N LEU A 179 -15.84 5.56 20.45
CA LEU A 179 -16.82 5.91 19.45
C LEU A 179 -18.23 5.59 19.94
N THR A 180 -19.19 6.41 19.49
CA THR A 180 -20.60 6.28 19.89
C THR A 180 -21.45 5.83 18.72
N GLN A 181 -22.71 5.48 18.96
CA GLN A 181 -23.67 5.21 17.88
C GLN A 181 -23.86 6.39 16.92
N ALA A 182 -23.56 7.63 17.35
CA ALA A 182 -23.62 8.79 16.47
C ALA A 182 -22.45 8.84 15.47
N SER A 183 -21.35 8.17 15.77
CA SER A 183 -20.15 8.05 14.94
C SER A 183 -20.42 7.08 13.78
N ARG A 184 -21.07 7.54 12.71
CA ARG A 184 -21.43 6.72 11.53
C ARG A 184 -20.86 7.33 10.25
N GLY A 185 -20.74 6.53 9.19
CA GLY A 185 -20.20 7.00 7.92
C GLY A 185 -18.74 7.43 8.02
N LEU A 186 -17.97 6.79 8.91
CA LEU A 186 -16.54 7.05 9.05
C LEU A 186 -15.71 6.35 7.96
N TRP A 187 -16.32 5.41 7.24
CA TRP A 187 -15.77 4.72 6.08
C TRP A 187 -16.91 4.22 5.17
N GLY A 188 -16.59 3.72 3.97
CA GLY A 188 -17.57 3.34 2.94
C GLY A 188 -18.19 1.94 3.09
N GLY A 189 -17.74 1.16 4.07
CA GLY A 189 -18.34 -0.13 4.41
C GLY A 189 -17.81 -1.32 3.61
N LEU A 190 -18.48 -2.47 3.82
CA LEU A 190 -18.27 -3.71 3.09
C LEU A 190 -19.41 -3.89 2.07
N ILE A 191 -19.07 -3.99 0.79
CA ILE A 191 -20.04 -4.07 -0.30
C ILE A 191 -19.85 -5.38 -1.06
N LEU A 192 -20.92 -6.14 -1.26
CA LEU A 192 -20.91 -7.42 -2.00
C LEU A 192 -21.81 -7.28 -3.23
N LEU A 193 -21.21 -7.38 -4.42
CA LEU A 193 -21.87 -7.21 -5.70
C LEU A 193 -22.08 -8.57 -6.37
N GLY A 194 -23.32 -9.07 -6.34
CA GLY A 194 -23.69 -10.36 -6.93
C GLY A 194 -23.92 -10.29 -8.44
N LYS A 195 -23.84 -11.44 -9.10
CA LYS A 195 -24.19 -11.69 -10.52
C LYS A 195 -25.60 -12.25 -10.71
N SER A 196 -26.43 -12.27 -9.66
CA SER A 196 -27.79 -12.78 -9.76
C SER A 196 -28.74 -11.84 -10.51
N ARG A 197 -29.96 -12.32 -10.75
CA ARG A 197 -31.00 -11.56 -11.47
C ARG A 197 -31.43 -10.36 -10.62
N THR A 198 -31.52 -9.19 -11.26
CA THR A 198 -32.07 -7.97 -10.67
C THR A 198 -33.42 -7.63 -11.29
N ASN A 199 -34.12 -6.64 -10.73
CA ASN A 199 -35.37 -6.09 -11.27
C ASN A 199 -35.13 -4.95 -12.26
N ARG A 200 -33.89 -4.75 -12.72
CA ARG A 200 -33.48 -3.66 -13.62
C ARG A 200 -33.70 -4.08 -15.07
N GLN A 201 -34.03 -3.12 -15.93
CA GLN A 201 -34.41 -3.40 -17.32
C GLN A 201 -33.32 -4.17 -18.08
N ASP A 202 -32.06 -3.77 -17.92
CA ASP A 202 -30.91 -4.41 -18.56
C ASP A 202 -30.24 -5.46 -17.65
N GLY A 203 -30.80 -5.72 -16.47
CA GLY A 203 -30.30 -6.70 -15.50
C GLY A 203 -29.00 -6.31 -14.78
N ILE A 204 -28.46 -5.12 -15.05
CA ILE A 204 -27.27 -4.52 -14.41
C ILE A 204 -27.66 -3.18 -13.80
N GLU A 205 -27.02 -2.83 -12.68
CA GLU A 205 -27.12 -1.49 -12.08
C GLU A 205 -25.84 -1.16 -11.31
N GLN A 206 -25.62 0.14 -11.09
CA GLN A 206 -24.48 0.69 -10.37
C GLN A 206 -24.80 0.96 -8.90
N ILE A 207 -23.81 0.77 -8.02
CA ILE A 207 -23.90 1.25 -6.64
C ILE A 207 -23.61 2.76 -6.58
N GLU A 208 -24.17 3.43 -5.58
CA GLU A 208 -23.89 4.83 -5.30
C GLU A 208 -22.53 5.00 -4.61
N GLY A 209 -21.94 6.20 -4.70
CA GLY A 209 -20.74 6.57 -3.94
C GLY A 209 -19.40 6.25 -4.62
N ILE A 210 -19.43 5.64 -5.80
CA ILE A 210 -18.28 5.39 -6.69
C ILE A 210 -18.44 6.17 -8.00
N GLN A 211 -17.43 6.13 -8.87
CA GLN A 211 -17.54 6.72 -10.20
C GLN A 211 -18.59 5.96 -11.03
N ALA A 212 -19.54 6.69 -11.63
CA ALA A 212 -20.69 6.11 -12.31
C ALA A 212 -20.33 5.25 -13.54
N ASP A 213 -19.12 5.42 -14.07
CA ASP A 213 -18.57 4.71 -15.21
C ASP A 213 -17.57 3.60 -14.83
N ASP A 214 -17.34 3.36 -13.53
CA ASP A 214 -16.49 2.26 -13.07
C ASP A 214 -17.26 0.92 -13.09
N PRO A 215 -16.90 -0.03 -13.96
CA PRO A 215 -17.60 -1.31 -14.06
C PRO A 215 -17.45 -2.17 -12.79
N ARG A 216 -16.45 -1.90 -11.94
CA ARG A 216 -16.25 -2.60 -10.66
C ARG A 216 -17.36 -2.30 -9.65
N GLY A 217 -18.16 -1.28 -9.92
CA GLY A 217 -19.36 -0.90 -9.20
C GLY A 217 -20.66 -1.61 -9.57
N GLU A 218 -20.65 -2.34 -10.68
CA GLU A 218 -21.87 -2.96 -11.19
C GLU A 218 -22.28 -4.13 -10.30
N TYR A 219 -23.58 -4.32 -10.12
CA TYR A 219 -24.20 -5.56 -9.66
C TYR A 219 -25.24 -6.06 -10.66
N GLY A 220 -25.56 -7.35 -10.56
CA GLY A 220 -26.51 -8.03 -11.43
C GLY A 220 -25.85 -8.78 -12.59
N GLY A 221 -26.55 -9.78 -13.10
CA GLY A 221 -26.03 -10.66 -14.15
C GLY A 221 -26.41 -10.27 -15.59
N GLY A 222 -27.08 -9.13 -15.77
CA GLY A 222 -27.47 -8.65 -17.08
C GLY A 222 -28.37 -9.61 -17.83
N SER A 223 -28.05 -9.85 -19.10
CA SER A 223 -28.78 -10.78 -19.98
C SER A 223 -28.55 -12.26 -19.65
N SER A 224 -27.53 -12.59 -18.86
CA SER A 224 -27.17 -13.97 -18.47
C SER A 224 -26.97 -14.07 -16.95
N PRO A 225 -28.03 -13.86 -16.15
CA PRO A 225 -27.89 -13.88 -14.71
C PRO A 225 -27.66 -15.28 -14.15
N ASP A 226 -26.75 -15.36 -13.18
CA ASP A 226 -26.48 -16.58 -12.44
C ASP A 226 -27.41 -16.64 -11.21
N LEU A 227 -28.44 -17.50 -11.29
CA LEU A 227 -29.45 -17.62 -10.24
C LEU A 227 -28.91 -18.32 -8.98
N ASP A 228 -27.81 -19.05 -9.11
CA ASP A 228 -27.15 -19.76 -8.02
C ASP A 228 -25.88 -19.02 -7.53
N ASP A 229 -25.70 -17.76 -7.97
CA ASP A 229 -24.56 -16.92 -7.61
C ASP A 229 -24.41 -16.77 -6.09
N SER A 230 -23.15 -16.82 -5.63
CA SER A 230 -22.79 -16.62 -4.24
C SER A 230 -21.50 -15.81 -4.16
N SER A 231 -21.60 -14.61 -3.59
CA SER A 231 -20.45 -13.77 -3.26
C SER A 231 -19.66 -14.28 -2.05
N GLY A 232 -20.04 -15.43 -1.47
CA GLY A 232 -19.28 -16.11 -0.41
C GLY A 232 -20.00 -16.16 0.94
N VAL A 233 -19.24 -16.08 2.04
CA VAL A 233 -19.74 -16.32 3.41
C VAL A 233 -19.22 -15.26 4.38
N LEU A 234 -20.17 -14.63 5.09
CA LEU A 234 -19.92 -13.84 6.29
C LEU A 234 -20.50 -14.58 7.51
N LYS A 235 -19.68 -14.91 8.49
CA LYS A 235 -20.10 -15.59 9.73
C LYS A 235 -19.30 -15.06 10.91
N TYR A 236 -19.98 -14.67 12.00
CA TYR A 236 -19.37 -13.99 13.16
C TYR A 236 -18.52 -12.78 12.74
N VAL A 237 -19.12 -11.90 11.96
CA VAL A 237 -18.50 -10.65 11.48
C VAL A 237 -19.17 -9.47 12.21
N SER A 238 -18.36 -8.55 12.73
CA SER A 238 -18.78 -7.28 13.29
C SER A 238 -18.42 -6.16 12.32
N ILE A 239 -19.41 -5.47 11.77
CA ILE A 239 -19.20 -4.30 10.90
C ILE A 239 -19.66 -3.07 11.70
N ARG A 240 -18.76 -2.10 11.87
CA ARG A 240 -18.97 -0.94 12.75
C ARG A 240 -18.68 0.36 12.02
N TYR A 241 -19.44 1.40 12.34
CA TYR A 241 -19.18 2.79 11.96
C TYR A 241 -19.00 3.11 10.46
N GLY A 242 -19.43 2.19 9.58
CA GLY A 242 -19.61 2.46 8.14
C GLY A 242 -20.82 3.34 7.85
#